data_AF-A0A1F3DI29-F1
#
_entry.id   AF-A0A1F3DI29-F1
#
_cell.length_a   1.000
_cell.length_b   1.000
_cell.length_c   1.000
_cell.angle_alpha   90.00
_cell.angle_beta   90.00
_cell.angle_gamma   90.00
#
_symmetry.space_group_name_H-M   'P 1'
#
loop_
_entity.id
_entity.type
_entity.pdbx_description
1 polymer ?
#
loop_
_entity_poly.entity_id
_entity_poly.type
_entity_poly.pdbx_seq_one_letter_code
_entity_poly.pdbx_strand_id
1 'polypeptide(L)' 'MLTVFNLFATETYSQFTKITLKLEDVKISDALKEIENLSELFFLYSPKLIDVERKVNIDAENEPIKDILSNIFDQCCPR' A
#
# COMPACT_ATOMS: atom_id res chain seq x y z
N MET A 1 -19.16 23.96 29.86
CA MET A 1 -18.70 22.62 29.43
C MET A 1 -18.20 22.77 28.01
N LEU A 2 -16.89 22.90 27.82
CA LEU A 2 -16.26 23.09 26.51
C LEU A 2 -15.51 21.80 26.17
N THR A 3 -16.14 20.92 25.43
CA THR A 3 -15.53 19.66 24.98
C THR A 3 -14.68 19.96 23.75
N VAL A 4 -13.38 20.10 23.94
CA VAL A 4 -12.39 20.05 22.85
C VAL A 4 -12.11 18.57 22.57
N PHE A 5 -12.66 18.06 21.46
CA PHE A 5 -12.27 16.76 20.93
C PHE A 5 -10.88 16.91 20.30
N ASN A 6 -9.82 16.61 21.05
CA ASN A 6 -8.52 16.34 20.47
C ASN A 6 -8.60 14.96 19.79
N LEU A 7 -8.98 14.95 18.51
CA LEU A 7 -8.71 13.84 17.62
C LEU A 7 -7.19 13.78 17.46
N PHE A 8 -6.51 13.11 18.39
CA PHE A 8 -5.25 12.48 18.05
C PHE A 8 -5.61 11.42 17.03
N ALA A 9 -5.61 11.80 15.75
CA ALA A 9 -5.46 10.85 14.68
C ALA A 9 -4.15 10.15 14.99
N THR A 10 -4.22 9.00 15.65
CA THR A 10 -3.08 8.11 15.75
C THR A 10 -2.66 7.92 14.31
N GLU A 11 -1.47 8.40 14.00
CA GLU A 11 -0.84 8.23 12.70
C GLU A 11 -0.97 6.75 12.37
N THR A 12 -1.85 6.39 11.45
CA THR A 12 -2.20 4.98 11.21
C THR A 12 -0.91 4.27 10.82
N TYR A 13 -0.53 3.20 11.53
CA TYR A 13 0.74 2.48 11.38
C TYR A 13 1.17 2.24 9.93
N SER A 14 0.22 2.00 9.01
CA SER A 14 0.43 1.85 7.56
C SER A 14 1.04 3.08 6.86
N GLN A 15 0.97 4.28 7.46
CA GLN A 15 1.52 5.53 6.93
C GLN A 15 3.03 5.69 7.20
N PHE A 16 3.60 4.95 8.16
CA PHE A 16 4.99 5.14 8.61
C PHE A 16 5.89 3.92 8.48
N THR A 17 5.33 2.72 8.30
CA THR A 17 6.13 1.52 8.03
C THR A 17 6.80 1.67 6.67
N LYS A 18 8.14 1.78 6.71
CA LYS A 18 8.99 1.80 5.53
C LYS A 18 9.54 0.42 5.27
N ILE A 19 9.51 0.01 4.02
CA ILE A 19 10.05 -1.30 3.60
C ILE A 19 11.02 -1.10 2.44
N THR A 20 11.87 -2.10 2.26
CA THR A 20 12.66 -2.25 1.04
C THR A 20 12.10 -3.45 0.29
N LEU A 21 11.68 -3.23 -0.95
CA LEU A 21 11.01 -4.21 -1.79
C LEU A 21 11.49 -4.05 -3.22
N LYS A 22 12.05 -5.12 -3.79
CA LYS A 22 12.49 -5.17 -5.17
C LYS A 22 11.84 -6.34 -5.89
N LEU A 23 10.91 -6.04 -6.78
CA LEU A 23 10.15 -7.02 -7.54
C LEU A 23 10.10 -6.60 -9.02
N GLU A 24 10.32 -7.56 -9.91
CA GLU A 24 10.33 -7.35 -11.36
C GLU A 24 9.35 -8.32 -12.03
N ASP A 25 8.49 -7.79 -12.89
CA ASP A 25 7.51 -8.52 -13.69
C ASP A 25 6.58 -9.45 -12.87
N VAL A 26 6.20 -8.98 -11.67
CA VAL A 26 5.33 -9.71 -10.73
C VAL A 26 3.90 -9.26 -10.82
N LYS A 27 2.95 -10.16 -10.55
CA LYS A 27 1.53 -9.78 -10.43
C LYS A 27 1.32 -8.88 -9.23
N ILE A 28 0.36 -7.96 -9.33
CA ILE A 28 -0.03 -7.12 -8.19
C ILE A 28 -0.48 -7.97 -7.01
N SER A 29 -1.20 -9.07 -7.24
CA SER A 29 -1.58 -10.00 -6.16
C SER A 29 -0.38 -10.55 -5.39
N ASP A 30 0.69 -10.91 -6.09
CA ASP A 30 1.93 -11.42 -5.48
C ASP A 30 2.71 -10.28 -4.79
N ALA A 31 2.75 -9.09 -5.40
CA ALA A 31 3.36 -7.92 -4.79
C ALA A 31 2.65 -7.51 -3.48
N LEU A 32 1.32 -7.53 -3.45
CA LEU A 32 0.54 -7.26 -2.24
C LEU A 32 0.84 -8.29 -1.15
N LYS A 33 0.88 -9.59 -1.49
CA LYS A 33 1.29 -10.65 -0.54
C LYS A 33 2.68 -10.41 0.04
N GLU A 34 3.63 -9.96 -0.76
CA GLU A 34 4.98 -9.69 -0.26
C GLU A 34 4.99 -8.50 0.71
N ILE A 35 4.17 -7.47 0.44
CA ILE A 35 3.97 -6.37 1.39
C ILE A 35 3.31 -6.88 2.68
N GLU A 36 2.33 -7.79 2.62
CA GLU A 36 1.74 -8.43 3.81
C GLU A 36 2.78 -9.23 4.60
N ASN A 37 3.67 -9.97 3.93
CA ASN A 37 4.72 -10.76 4.59
C ASN A 37 5.76 -9.88 5.31
N LEU A 38 6.07 -8.72 4.74
CA LEU A 38 7.07 -7.78 5.27
C LEU A 38 6.46 -6.78 6.28
N SER A 39 5.16 -6.83 6.50
CA SER A 39 4.45 -5.92 7.40
C SER A 39 3.40 -6.65 8.24
N GLU A 40 2.60 -5.90 8.99
CA GLU A 40 1.44 -6.44 9.72
C GLU A 40 0.13 -6.09 9.01
N LEU A 41 0.21 -5.77 7.71
CA LEU A 41 -0.94 -5.38 6.90
C LEU A 41 -1.58 -6.60 6.23
N PHE A 42 -2.89 -6.49 6.00
CA PHE A 42 -3.68 -7.43 5.20
C PHE A 42 -4.51 -6.63 4.19
N PHE A 43 -4.43 -7.01 2.91
CA PHE A 43 -5.12 -6.35 1.82
C PHE A 43 -6.40 -7.10 1.46
N LEU A 44 -7.52 -6.38 1.53
CA LEU A 44 -8.80 -6.82 1.02
C LEU A 44 -9.12 -6.03 -0.24
N TYR A 45 -9.37 -6.72 -1.35
CA TYR A 45 -9.71 -6.09 -2.62
C TYR A 45 -10.81 -6.88 -3.34
N SER A 46 -11.58 -6.18 -4.18
CA SER A 46 -12.56 -6.83 -5.04
C SER A 46 -11.93 -7.05 -6.43
N PRO A 47 -11.90 -8.30 -6.94
CA PRO A 47 -11.43 -8.59 -8.29
C PRO A 47 -12.21 -7.88 -9.39
N LYS A 48 -13.42 -7.37 -9.07
CA LYS A 48 -14.25 -6.58 -10.00
C LYS A 48 -13.80 -5.12 -10.12
N LEU A 49 -13.05 -4.61 -9.15
CA LEU A 49 -12.66 -3.21 -9.05
C LEU A 49 -11.16 -3.00 -9.32
N ILE A 50 -10.34 -4.02 -9.05
CA ILE A 50 -8.88 -3.96 -9.22
C ILE A 50 -8.44 -5.20 -9.99
N ASP A 51 -7.74 -4.98 -11.11
CA ASP A 51 -7.07 -6.05 -11.84
C ASP A 51 -5.73 -6.38 -11.16
N VAL A 52 -5.73 -7.43 -10.33
CA VAL A 52 -4.54 -7.90 -9.61
C VAL A 52 -3.66 -8.83 -10.43
N GLU A 53 -4.09 -9.22 -11.63
CA GLU A 53 -3.30 -10.06 -12.54
C GLU A 53 -2.32 -9.22 -13.37
N ARG A 54 -2.53 -7.90 -13.43
CA ARG A 54 -1.58 -6.97 -14.05
C ARG A 54 -0.20 -7.10 -13.39
N LYS A 55 0.83 -7.05 -14.23
CA LYS A 55 2.21 -7.10 -13.79
C LYS A 55 2.78 -5.70 -13.51
N VAL A 56 3.61 -5.59 -12.48
CA VAL A 56 4.26 -4.35 -12.06
C VAL A 56 5.73 -4.62 -11.72
N ASN A 57 6.53 -3.56 -11.84
CA ASN A 57 7.89 -3.50 -11.33
C ASN A 57 7.89 -2.56 -10.13
N ILE A 58 8.48 -2.98 -9.03
CA ILE A 58 8.59 -2.21 -7.80
C ILE A 58 10.07 -2.18 -7.44
N ASP A 59 10.64 -0.98 -7.37
CA ASP A 59 11.97 -0.76 -6.80
C ASP A 59 11.81 0.30 -5.71
N ALA A 60 11.62 -0.17 -4.49
CA ALA A 60 11.37 0.65 -3.32
C ALA A 60 12.47 0.38 -2.29
N GLU A 61 13.17 1.44 -1.87
CA GLU A 61 14.23 1.35 -0.88
C GLU A 61 13.90 2.25 0.31
N ASN A 62 13.61 1.65 1.47
CA ASN A 62 13.22 2.36 2.69
C ASN A 62 12.07 3.38 2.43
N GLU A 63 11.09 2.95 1.64
CA GLU A 63 9.97 3.77 1.18
C GLU A 63 8.71 3.43 1.99
N PRO A 64 7.88 4.42 2.37
CA PRO A 64 6.63 4.14 3.06
C PRO A 64 5.69 3.33 2.16
N ILE A 65 5.03 2.32 2.75
CA ILE A 65 4.11 1.42 2.02
C ILE A 65 3.03 2.21 1.23
N LYS A 66 2.58 3.35 1.75
CA LYS A 66 1.63 4.24 1.06
C LYS A 66 2.13 4.67 -0.32
N ASP A 67 3.38 5.07 -0.43
CA ASP A 67 3.94 5.59 -1.69
C ASP A 67 4.17 4.44 -2.67
N ILE A 68 4.61 3.29 -2.18
CA ILE A 68 4.69 2.04 -2.95
C ILE A 68 3.31 1.66 -3.53
N LEU A 69 2.26 1.69 -2.71
CA LEU A 69 0.89 1.41 -3.16
C LEU A 69 0.40 2.46 -4.16
N SER A 70 0.74 3.74 -3.97
CA SER A 70 0.45 4.78 -4.97
C SER A 70 1.14 4.44 -6.28
N ASN A 71 2.42 4.08 -6.29
CA ASN A 71 3.13 3.68 -7.51
C ASN A 71 2.50 2.46 -8.19
N ILE A 72 2.03 1.48 -7.41
CA ILE A 72 1.30 0.32 -7.93
C ILE A 72 -0.01 0.76 -8.58
N PHE A 73 -0.81 1.61 -7.94
CA PHE A 73 -2.18 1.94 -8.38
C PHE A 73 -2.35 3.29 -9.11
N ASP A 74 -1.29 4.08 -9.27
CA ASP A 74 -1.31 5.43 -9.86
C ASP A 74 -1.78 5.44 -11.32
N GLN A 75 -1.72 4.28 -12.00
CA GLN A 75 -2.23 4.11 -13.36
C GLN A 75 -3.74 3.83 -13.42
N CYS A 76 -4.44 3.71 -12.27
CA CYS A 76 -5.81 3.21 -12.21
C CYS A 76 -6.91 4.29 -12.21
N CYS A 77 -6.63 5.58 -12.01
CA CYS A 77 -7.67 6.61 -12.12
C CYS A 77 -7.11 8.00 -12.47
N PRO A 78 -7.69 8.72 -13.47
CA PRO A 78 -7.48 10.15 -13.56
C PRO A 78 -8.08 10.82 -12.31
N ARG A 79 -7.38 11.83 -11.78
CA ARG A 79 -7.83 12.65 -10.65
C ARG A 79 -9.22 13.22 -10.85
#